data_AF-A0A3C0HN05-F1
#
_entry.id   AF-A0A3C0HN05-F1
#
_cell.length_a   1.000
_cell.length_b   1.000
_cell.length_c   1.000
_cell.angle_alpha   90.00
_cell.angle_beta   90.00
_cell.angle_gamma   90.00
#
_symmetry.space_group_name_H-M   'P 1'
#
loop_
_entity.id
_entity.type
_entity.pdbx_description
1 polymer ?
#
loop_
_entity_poly.entity_id
_entity_poly.type
_entity_poly.pdbx_seq_one_letter_code
_entity_poly.pdbx_strand_id
1 'polypeptide(L)'
;MLLAEIEVFHSRPIAPTRRVALGNMLLPCDPGPGVGGVLLGAVAARFTPELDPDLIPDLVSLTHEVEAGRRIPQPRLRHRLQEDRIGLTRSAHRLFRRDEDGELSLSFAEERGLPGQMVLGAIYAVQSLPLHLRGAVLSSIRRGISWNGDIGPALLVYLSGRGSGSLQADALADPVGWALRTLGFDLEAGTPERSAIQRSFRQSLIEAHPDHGGADDEAAQRIADITEARRILLAL
;
A
#
# COMPACT_ATOMS: atom_id res chain seq x y z
N MET A 1 -11.16 -9.71 -9.95
CA MET A 1 -9.73 -9.73 -10.39
C MET A 1 -8.71 -9.63 -9.21
N LEU A 2 -7.61 -10.41 -9.22
CA LEU A 2 -6.49 -10.26 -8.26
C LEU A 2 -5.62 -9.03 -8.60
N LEU A 3 -5.31 -8.19 -7.61
CA LEU A 3 -4.49 -6.98 -7.79
C LEU A 3 -3.10 -7.10 -7.17
N ALA A 4 -3.00 -7.69 -5.98
CA ALA A 4 -1.75 -7.87 -5.27
C ALA A 4 -1.79 -9.13 -4.39
N GLU A 5 -0.64 -9.77 -4.20
CA GLU A 5 -0.46 -10.93 -3.33
C GLU A 5 0.90 -10.89 -2.63
N ILE A 6 0.92 -11.30 -1.37
CA ILE A 6 2.14 -11.69 -0.66
C ILE A 6 1.94 -13.04 0.02
N GLU A 7 2.92 -13.92 -0.13
CA GLU A 7 3.03 -15.15 0.64
C GLU A 7 4.09 -15.03 1.73
N VAL A 8 3.70 -15.37 2.95
CA VAL A 8 4.59 -15.48 4.09
C VAL A 8 4.65 -16.93 4.52
N PHE A 9 5.84 -17.51 4.44
CA PHE A 9 6.14 -18.83 4.97
C PHE A 9 6.64 -18.67 6.40
N HIS A 10 6.07 -19.43 7.32
CA HIS A 10 6.36 -19.24 8.73
C HIS A 10 6.38 -20.57 9.49
N SER A 11 7.14 -20.60 10.58
CA SER A 11 7.10 -21.76 11.49
C SER A 11 5.74 -21.83 12.19
N ARG A 12 5.30 -23.03 12.55
CA ARG A 12 4.12 -23.22 13.40
C ARG A 12 4.34 -22.54 14.77
N PRO A 13 3.29 -22.02 15.43
CA PRO A 13 3.43 -21.32 16.71
C PRO A 13 4.15 -22.11 17.81
N ILE A 14 3.98 -23.43 17.82
CA ILE A 14 4.59 -24.35 18.81
C ILE A 14 6.06 -24.72 18.51
N ALA A 15 6.58 -24.33 17.35
CA ALA A 15 7.94 -24.69 16.97
C ALA A 15 8.97 -23.87 17.77
N PRO A 16 10.05 -24.49 18.28
CA PRO A 16 11.07 -23.78 19.06
C PRO A 16 11.82 -22.75 18.21
N THR A 17 11.98 -23.00 16.91
CA THR A 17 12.56 -22.06 15.94
C THR A 17 11.48 -21.21 15.30
N ARG A 18 11.55 -19.89 15.53
CA ARG A 18 10.66 -18.88 14.93
C ARG A 18 11.21 -18.40 13.59
N ARG A 19 10.74 -19.00 12.50
CA ARG A 19 11.26 -18.76 11.14
C ARG A 19 10.24 -17.97 10.31
N VAL A 20 10.74 -17.12 9.43
CA VAL A 20 9.97 -16.37 8.43
C VAL A 20 10.71 -16.45 7.10
N ALA A 21 9.99 -16.72 6.02
CA ALA A 21 10.49 -16.68 4.66
C ALA A 21 9.43 -16.03 3.76
N LEU A 22 9.86 -15.39 2.68
CA LEU A 22 8.95 -14.80 1.69
C LEU A 22 8.70 -15.80 0.57
N GLY A 23 7.45 -15.86 0.11
CA GLY A 23 6.97 -16.71 -0.97
C GLY A 23 6.80 -15.97 -2.29
N ASN A 24 5.73 -16.29 -3.01
CA ASN A 24 5.28 -15.49 -4.14
C ASN A 24 4.94 -14.05 -3.72
N MET A 25 5.30 -13.09 -4.57
CA MET A 25 5.03 -11.66 -4.35
C MET A 25 4.59 -11.02 -5.66
N LEU A 26 3.32 -10.64 -5.74
CA LEU A 26 2.78 -9.76 -6.77
C LEU A 26 2.49 -8.42 -6.10
N LEU A 27 3.43 -7.49 -6.18
CA LEU A 27 3.36 -6.20 -5.48
C LEU A 27 3.52 -5.01 -6.45
N PRO A 28 2.48 -4.66 -7.23
CA PRO A 28 2.50 -3.44 -8.04
C PRO A 28 2.52 -2.21 -7.13
N CYS A 29 3.66 -1.52 -7.08
CA CYS A 29 3.92 -0.42 -6.14
C CYS A 29 4.23 0.92 -6.84
N ASP A 30 4.14 0.99 -8.16
CA ASP A 30 4.42 2.19 -8.96
C ASP A 30 3.12 2.68 -9.63
N PRO A 31 2.70 3.95 -9.44
CA PRO A 31 3.25 4.95 -8.51
C PRO A 31 3.09 4.56 -7.03
N GLY A 32 4.07 4.96 -6.21
CA GLY A 32 4.08 4.68 -4.77
C GLY A 32 2.86 5.24 -4.02
N PRO A 33 2.23 4.48 -3.08
CA PRO A 33 2.58 3.12 -2.64
C PRO A 33 2.03 1.97 -3.51
N GLY A 34 1.16 2.26 -4.48
CA GLY A 34 0.45 1.28 -5.30
C GLY A 34 -0.42 0.30 -4.51
N VAL A 35 -1.09 -0.62 -5.22
CA VAL A 35 -1.92 -1.68 -4.61
C VAL A 35 -1.08 -2.67 -3.78
N GLY A 36 0.18 -2.89 -4.17
CA GLY A 36 1.13 -3.68 -3.41
C GLY A 36 1.43 -3.08 -2.05
N GLY A 37 1.76 -1.78 -1.99
CA GLY A 37 2.00 -1.11 -0.72
C GLY A 37 0.77 -1.01 0.17
N VAL A 38 -0.42 -0.81 -0.43
CA VAL A 38 -1.70 -0.88 0.29
C VAL A 38 -1.94 -2.26 0.90
N LEU A 39 -1.67 -3.36 0.16
CA LEU A 39 -1.78 -4.71 0.71
C LEU A 39 -0.81 -4.91 1.89
N LEU A 40 0.45 -4.51 1.77
CA LEU A 40 1.44 -4.65 2.85
C LEU A 40 1.03 -3.84 4.09
N GLY A 41 0.50 -2.64 3.90
CA GLY A 41 -0.09 -1.83 4.98
C GLY A 41 -1.30 -2.51 5.63
N ALA A 42 -2.15 -3.18 4.84
CA ALA A 42 -3.31 -3.89 5.35
C ALA A 42 -2.92 -5.13 6.17
N VAL A 43 -1.86 -5.84 5.77
CA VAL A 43 -1.26 -6.92 6.58
C VAL A 43 -0.78 -6.35 7.92
N ALA A 44 -0.07 -5.23 7.92
CA ALA A 44 0.35 -4.59 9.16
C ALA A 44 -0.85 -4.19 10.05
N ALA A 45 -1.88 -3.56 9.49
CA ALA A 45 -3.09 -3.19 10.22
C ALA A 45 -3.83 -4.40 10.80
N ARG A 46 -3.91 -5.51 10.05
CA ARG A 46 -4.61 -6.70 10.49
C ARG A 46 -3.94 -7.38 11.68
N PHE A 47 -2.61 -7.45 11.69
CA PHE A 47 -1.87 -8.30 12.65
C PHE A 47 -1.22 -7.52 13.80
N THR A 48 -0.98 -6.21 13.66
CA THR A 48 -0.39 -5.40 14.74
C THR A 48 -1.21 -5.38 16.03
N PRO A 49 -2.56 -5.31 16.01
CA PRO A 49 -3.36 -5.34 17.24
C PRO A 49 -3.21 -6.62 18.08
N GLU A 50 -2.72 -7.71 17.49
CA GLU A 50 -2.47 -8.98 18.18
C GLU A 50 -1.02 -9.08 18.72
N LEU A 51 -0.21 -8.05 18.55
CA LEU A 51 1.16 -7.99 19.06
C LEU A 51 1.21 -7.43 20.48
N ASP A 52 2.27 -7.84 21.19
CA ASP A 52 2.70 -7.16 22.40
C ASP A 52 3.04 -5.69 22.07
N PRO A 53 2.38 -4.69 22.69
CA PRO A 53 2.62 -3.28 22.43
C PRO A 53 4.08 -2.85 22.60
N ASP A 54 4.83 -3.52 23.46
CA ASP A 54 6.26 -3.23 23.69
C ASP A 54 7.12 -3.53 22.44
N LEU A 55 6.63 -4.33 21.50
CA LEU A 55 7.31 -4.65 20.25
C LEU A 55 7.02 -3.66 19.11
N ILE A 56 6.03 -2.77 19.28
CA ILE A 56 5.62 -1.82 18.22
C ILE A 56 6.74 -0.81 17.90
N PRO A 57 7.44 -0.18 18.88
CA PRO A 57 8.54 0.75 18.58
C PRO A 57 9.67 0.11 17.77
N ASP A 58 9.97 -1.17 18.03
CA ASP A 58 10.97 -1.94 17.30
C ASP A 58 10.54 -2.20 15.84
N LEU A 59 9.25 -2.47 15.60
CA LEU A 59 8.71 -2.60 14.24
C LEU A 59 8.81 -1.29 13.46
N VAL A 60 8.42 -0.17 14.08
CA VAL A 60 8.52 1.15 13.46
C VAL A 60 9.97 1.47 13.11
N SER A 61 10.89 1.25 14.05
CA SER A 61 12.34 1.43 13.83
C SER A 61 12.86 0.57 12.68
N LEU A 62 12.43 -0.70 12.62
CA LEU A 62 12.77 -1.60 11.52
C LEU A 62 12.30 -1.06 10.15
N THR A 63 11.12 -0.44 10.07
CA THR A 63 10.67 0.17 8.79
C THR A 63 11.66 1.23 8.31
N HIS A 64 12.18 2.07 9.21
CA HIS A 64 13.16 3.11 8.85
C HIS A 64 14.53 2.52 8.48
N GLU A 65 14.94 1.41 9.11
CA GLU A 65 16.15 0.71 8.71
C GLU A 65 16.06 0.12 7.29
N VAL A 66 14.92 -0.50 6.94
CA VAL A 66 14.67 -1.04 5.59
C VAL A 66 14.57 0.08 4.56
N GLU A 67 13.95 1.20 4.92
CA GLU A 67 13.85 2.40 4.09
C GLU A 67 15.23 2.96 3.74
N ALA A 68 16.13 3.02 4.74
CA ALA A 68 17.51 3.47 4.56
C ALA A 68 18.40 2.45 3.84
N GLY A 69 17.88 1.29 3.44
CA GLY A 69 18.66 0.25 2.76
C GLY A 69 19.76 -0.36 3.64
N ARG A 70 19.63 -0.28 4.97
CA ARG A 70 20.63 -0.83 5.89
C ARG A 70 20.57 -2.35 5.90
N ARG A 71 21.71 -2.99 6.18
CA ARG A 71 21.74 -4.42 6.52
C ARG A 71 20.98 -4.62 7.82
N ILE A 72 19.97 -5.48 7.83
CA ILE A 72 19.14 -5.76 9.01
C ILE A 72 19.75 -6.93 9.81
N PRO A 73 20.21 -6.71 11.06
CA PRO A 73 20.60 -7.80 11.94
C PRO A 73 19.41 -8.72 12.24
N GLN A 74 19.69 -10.03 12.29
CA GLN A 74 18.70 -11.06 12.59
C GLN A 74 19.08 -11.78 13.88
N PRO A 75 18.11 -12.22 14.70
CA PRO A 75 16.66 -12.17 14.50
C PRO A 75 16.02 -10.81 14.84
N ARG A 76 14.80 -10.56 14.36
CA ARG A 76 13.93 -9.43 14.77
C ARG A 76 12.62 -9.92 15.39
N LEU A 77 12.21 -9.32 16.50
CA LEU A 77 11.07 -9.79 17.32
C LEU A 77 11.15 -11.30 17.64
N ARG A 78 12.37 -11.82 17.85
CA ARG A 78 12.67 -13.26 18.02
C ARG A 78 12.41 -14.15 16.80
N HIS A 79 12.07 -13.58 15.64
CA HIS A 79 11.87 -14.30 14.38
C HIS A 79 13.08 -14.10 13.47
N ARG A 80 13.49 -15.16 12.77
CA ARG A 80 14.61 -15.13 11.82
C ARG A 80 14.07 -15.17 10.39
N LEU A 81 14.44 -14.16 9.59
CA LEU A 81 14.27 -14.18 8.14
C LEU A 81 15.22 -15.19 7.50
N GLN A 82 14.72 -16.00 6.57
CA GLN A 82 15.49 -16.98 5.80
C GLN A 82 14.89 -17.19 4.40
N GLU A 83 15.64 -17.85 3.51
CA GLU A 83 15.18 -18.21 2.17
C GLU A 83 14.49 -19.58 2.12
N ASP A 84 14.97 -20.54 2.92
CA ASP A 84 14.41 -21.90 2.97
C ASP A 84 12.98 -21.91 3.52
N ARG A 85 12.12 -22.67 2.82
CA ARG A 85 10.69 -22.82 3.10
C ARG A 85 10.33 -24.23 3.58
N ILE A 86 11.28 -25.16 3.63
CA ILE A 86 11.02 -26.55 4.00
C ILE A 86 10.47 -26.64 5.43
N GLY A 87 9.31 -27.30 5.55
CA GLY A 87 8.61 -27.47 6.82
C GLY A 87 8.00 -26.18 7.39
N LEU A 88 7.84 -25.13 6.57
CA LEU A 88 7.08 -23.93 6.92
C LEU A 88 5.64 -24.01 6.41
N THR A 89 4.73 -23.44 7.18
CA THR A 89 3.34 -23.21 6.77
C THR A 89 3.27 -21.96 5.91
N ARG A 90 2.39 -21.96 4.91
CA ARG A 90 2.18 -20.83 3.99
C ARG A 90 0.93 -20.06 4.39
N SER A 91 1.07 -18.75 4.61
CA SER A 91 -0.04 -17.80 4.70
C SER A 91 0.01 -16.84 3.51
N ALA A 92 -1.06 -16.80 2.71
CA ALA A 92 -1.21 -15.85 1.61
C ALA A 92 -2.15 -14.69 2.01
N HIS A 93 -1.78 -13.47 1.65
CA HIS A 93 -2.60 -12.28 1.81
C HIS A 93 -2.79 -11.61 0.45
N ARG A 94 -4.01 -11.19 0.15
CA ARG A 94 -4.42 -10.76 -1.19
C ARG A 94 -5.29 -9.53 -1.14
N LEU A 95 -5.14 -8.70 -2.17
CA LEU A 95 -6.04 -7.62 -2.50
C LEU A 95 -6.69 -7.92 -3.85
N PHE A 96 -8.01 -7.85 -3.89
CA PHE A 96 -8.82 -8.08 -5.08
C PHE A 96 -9.62 -6.84 -5.44
N ARG A 97 -9.99 -6.74 -6.71
CA ARG A 97 -11.10 -5.91 -7.20
C ARG A 97 -12.28 -6.83 -7.49
N ARG A 98 -13.46 -6.56 -6.95
CA ARG A 98 -14.70 -7.26 -7.31
C ARG A 98 -15.16 -6.76 -8.68
N ASP A 99 -15.60 -7.69 -9.52
CA ASP A 99 -15.92 -7.37 -10.91
C ASP A 99 -17.31 -6.69 -11.07
N GLU A 100 -18.20 -6.84 -10.08
CA GLU A 100 -19.58 -6.32 -10.11
C GLU A 100 -19.66 -4.81 -9.85
N ASP A 101 -18.94 -4.31 -8.84
CA ASP A 101 -19.00 -2.94 -8.33
C ASP A 101 -17.63 -2.23 -8.36
N GLY A 102 -16.57 -2.94 -8.76
CA GLY A 102 -15.20 -2.43 -8.73
C GLY A 102 -14.63 -2.32 -7.32
N GLU A 103 -15.31 -2.76 -6.27
CA GLU A 103 -14.86 -2.58 -4.89
C GLU A 103 -13.59 -3.36 -4.60
N LEU A 104 -12.74 -2.77 -3.76
CA LEU A 104 -11.53 -3.41 -3.28
C LEU A 104 -11.83 -4.29 -2.08
N SER A 105 -11.35 -5.54 -2.09
CA SER A 105 -11.53 -6.49 -0.98
C SER A 105 -10.23 -7.16 -0.59
N LEU A 106 -10.04 -7.31 0.71
CA LEU A 106 -8.87 -7.95 1.31
C LEU A 106 -9.21 -9.40 1.68
N SER A 107 -8.25 -10.30 1.47
CA SER A 107 -8.30 -11.67 1.97
C SER A 107 -7.02 -11.97 2.71
N PHE A 108 -7.15 -12.49 3.94
CA PHE A 108 -6.02 -12.92 4.76
C PHE A 108 -6.13 -14.42 5.01
N ALA A 109 -4.98 -15.11 5.07
CA ALA A 109 -4.95 -16.53 5.38
C ALA A 109 -5.68 -16.87 6.70
N GLU A 110 -6.45 -17.96 6.66
CA GLU A 110 -7.18 -18.50 7.82
C GLU A 110 -6.24 -19.18 8.82
N GLU A 111 -5.25 -19.96 8.33
CA GLU A 111 -4.19 -20.52 9.16
C GLU A 111 -3.24 -19.40 9.59
N ARG A 112 -3.29 -19.09 10.90
CA ARG A 112 -2.54 -17.98 11.48
C ARG A 112 -1.15 -18.44 11.91
N GLY A 113 -0.12 -17.87 11.28
CA GLY A 113 1.19 -17.73 11.91
C GLY A 113 1.13 -16.76 13.10
N LEU A 114 2.23 -16.65 13.84
CA LEU A 114 2.33 -15.62 14.87
C LEU A 114 2.20 -14.23 14.20
N PRO A 115 1.47 -13.27 14.79
CA PRO A 115 1.24 -11.97 14.17
C PRO A 115 2.54 -11.26 13.75
N GLY A 116 3.59 -11.41 14.57
CA GLY A 116 4.91 -10.84 14.28
C GLY A 116 5.54 -11.39 13.01
N GLN A 117 5.26 -12.64 12.64
CA GLN A 117 5.74 -13.23 11.39
C GLN A 117 5.10 -12.57 10.17
N MET A 118 3.80 -12.25 10.26
CA MET A 118 3.05 -11.64 9.16
C MET A 118 3.50 -10.19 8.94
N VAL A 119 3.61 -9.41 10.02
CA VAL A 119 4.09 -8.02 9.96
C VAL A 119 5.54 -7.95 9.48
N LEU A 120 6.42 -8.84 9.98
CA LEU A 120 7.80 -8.94 9.49
C LEU A 120 7.85 -9.34 8.02
N GLY A 121 7.01 -10.28 7.57
CA GLY A 121 6.88 -10.63 6.16
C GLY A 121 6.55 -9.41 5.30
N ALA A 122 5.57 -8.61 5.72
CA ALA A 122 5.19 -7.38 5.01
C ALA A 122 6.34 -6.36 4.95
N ILE A 123 7.07 -6.15 6.05
CA ILE A 123 8.21 -5.22 6.09
C ILE A 123 9.36 -5.73 5.20
N TYR A 124 9.71 -7.02 5.29
CA TYR A 124 10.83 -7.57 4.55
C TYR A 124 10.57 -7.69 3.05
N ALA A 125 9.32 -7.83 2.62
CA ALA A 125 8.95 -7.78 1.21
C ALA A 125 9.38 -6.47 0.52
N VAL A 126 9.47 -5.36 1.27
CA VAL A 126 9.93 -4.08 0.72
C VAL A 126 11.39 -4.13 0.25
N GLN A 127 12.21 -5.05 0.78
CA GLN A 127 13.61 -5.19 0.35
C GLN A 127 13.74 -5.68 -1.10
N SER A 128 12.73 -6.33 -1.68
CA SER A 128 12.74 -6.71 -3.10
C SER A 128 12.31 -5.58 -4.03
N LEU A 129 11.82 -4.45 -3.49
CA LEU A 129 11.38 -3.31 -4.27
C LEU A 129 12.55 -2.36 -4.60
N PRO A 130 12.48 -1.63 -5.73
CA PRO A 130 13.37 -0.51 -6.03
C PRO A 130 13.42 0.52 -4.90
N LEU A 131 14.61 1.05 -4.60
CA LEU A 131 14.84 1.98 -3.47
C LEU A 131 13.88 3.18 -3.47
N HIS A 132 13.58 3.75 -4.64
CA HIS A 132 12.71 4.92 -4.76
C HIS A 132 11.25 4.64 -4.38
N LEU A 133 10.78 3.39 -4.44
CA LEU A 133 9.42 3.02 -4.03
C LEU A 133 9.31 2.69 -2.53
N ARG A 134 10.43 2.33 -1.88
CA ARG A 134 10.43 1.82 -0.50
C ARG A 134 9.82 2.80 0.48
N GLY A 135 10.14 4.10 0.37
CA GLY A 135 9.66 5.10 1.32
C GLY A 135 8.12 5.24 1.31
N ALA A 136 7.51 5.29 0.12
CA ALA A 136 6.06 5.36 -0.01
C ALA A 136 5.37 4.11 0.55
N VAL A 137 5.91 2.92 0.24
CA VAL A 137 5.39 1.64 0.72
C VAL A 137 5.54 1.50 2.24
N LEU A 138 6.71 1.83 2.80
CA LEU A 138 6.96 1.76 4.26
C LEU A 138 6.15 2.80 5.02
N SER A 139 5.86 3.96 4.42
CA SER A 139 4.90 4.92 4.95
C SER A 139 3.49 4.33 5.05
N SER A 140 3.05 3.55 4.04
CA SER A 140 1.79 2.80 4.10
C SER A 140 1.80 1.72 5.20
N ILE A 141 2.90 0.97 5.34
CA ILE A 141 3.07 -0.01 6.42
C ILE A 141 2.99 0.67 7.80
N ARG A 142 3.69 1.79 8.01
CA ARG A 142 3.63 2.55 9.27
C ARG A 142 2.22 3.04 9.59
N ARG A 143 1.47 3.53 8.58
CA ARG A 143 0.04 3.83 8.73
C ARG A 143 -0.74 2.59 9.18
N GLY A 144 -0.50 1.46 8.56
CA GLY A 144 -1.09 0.18 8.97
C GLY A 144 -0.80 -0.20 10.42
N ILE A 145 0.47 -0.10 10.87
CA ILE A 145 0.87 -0.34 12.27
C ILE A 145 0.07 0.55 13.24
N SER A 146 -0.20 1.81 12.87
CA SER A 146 -0.94 2.78 13.70
C SER A 146 -2.47 2.69 13.60
N TRP A 147 -3.01 1.80 12.76
CA TRP A 147 -4.45 1.72 12.51
C TRP A 147 -5.19 1.07 13.69
N ASN A 148 -6.28 1.72 14.14
CA ASN A 148 -7.12 1.24 15.25
C ASN A 148 -8.58 0.99 14.86
N GLY A 149 -8.93 1.13 13.58
CA GLY A 149 -10.30 0.92 13.08
C GLY A 149 -10.53 -0.47 12.52
N ASP A 150 -11.71 -0.69 11.95
CA ASP A 150 -12.04 -1.94 11.28
C ASP A 150 -11.25 -2.12 9.98
N ILE A 151 -11.09 -3.39 9.57
CA ILE A 151 -10.52 -3.73 8.27
C ILE A 151 -11.62 -3.57 7.22
N GLY A 152 -11.53 -2.52 6.41
CA GLY A 152 -12.53 -2.21 5.40
C GLY A 152 -12.11 -1.07 4.48
N PRO A 153 -13.06 -0.48 3.74
CA PRO A 153 -12.77 0.57 2.77
C PRO A 153 -11.98 1.75 3.37
N ALA A 154 -12.35 2.23 4.57
CA ALA A 154 -11.69 3.33 5.27
C ALA A 154 -10.18 3.10 5.48
N LEU A 155 -9.79 1.86 5.79
CA LEU A 155 -8.39 1.47 5.91
C LEU A 155 -7.67 1.61 4.57
N LEU A 156 -8.26 1.14 3.46
CA LEU A 156 -7.64 1.19 2.15
C LEU A 156 -7.35 2.65 1.72
N VAL A 157 -8.27 3.57 2.02
CA VAL A 157 -8.07 5.02 1.85
C VAL A 157 -6.85 5.49 2.61
N TYR A 158 -6.84 5.20 3.91
CA TYR A 158 -5.81 5.64 4.81
C TYR A 158 -4.44 5.12 4.38
N LEU A 159 -4.37 3.85 3.99
CA LEU A 159 -3.13 3.21 3.53
C LEU A 159 -2.62 3.74 2.19
N SER A 160 -3.50 4.16 1.28
CA SER A 160 -3.10 4.76 0.01
C SER A 160 -2.34 6.08 0.20
N GLY A 161 -2.44 6.71 1.37
CA GLY A 161 -1.85 8.02 1.66
C GLY A 161 -2.61 9.17 1.00
N ARG A 162 -3.81 8.90 0.46
CA ARG A 162 -4.72 9.87 -0.09
C ARG A 162 -5.54 10.51 1.02
N GLY A 163 -5.86 11.79 0.87
CA GLY A 163 -6.86 12.44 1.71
C GLY A 163 -8.22 11.75 1.57
N SER A 164 -9.10 11.92 2.57
CA SER A 164 -10.39 11.21 2.70
C SER A 164 -11.33 11.29 1.48
N GLY A 165 -11.01 12.11 0.48
CA GLY A 165 -11.77 12.22 -0.75
C GLY A 165 -11.38 11.22 -1.85
N SER A 166 -10.11 11.04 -2.21
CA SER A 166 -9.75 10.50 -3.53
C SER A 166 -9.83 8.96 -3.65
N LEU A 167 -11.04 8.44 -3.80
CA LEU A 167 -11.32 7.01 -3.90
C LEU A 167 -12.21 6.68 -5.08
N GLN A 168 -11.57 6.44 -6.21
CA GLN A 168 -12.12 5.50 -7.17
C GLN A 168 -11.20 4.29 -7.16
N ALA A 169 -11.76 3.08 -7.07
CA ALA A 169 -10.98 1.84 -7.14
C ALA A 169 -10.12 1.77 -8.40
N ASP A 170 -10.59 2.43 -9.47
CA ASP A 170 -9.85 2.66 -10.71
C ASP A 170 -8.53 3.42 -10.49
N ALA A 171 -8.50 4.42 -9.62
CA ALA A 171 -7.28 5.17 -9.29
C ALA A 171 -6.23 4.32 -8.57
N LEU A 172 -6.62 3.23 -7.91
CA LEU A 172 -5.68 2.28 -7.31
C LEU A 172 -5.24 1.21 -8.31
N ALA A 173 -6.18 0.69 -9.11
CA ALA A 173 -5.91 -0.39 -10.05
C ALA A 173 -5.17 0.07 -11.32
N ASP A 174 -5.47 1.27 -11.81
CA ASP A 174 -4.83 1.95 -12.93
C ASP A 174 -4.55 3.42 -12.55
N PRO A 175 -3.52 3.69 -11.73
CA PRO A 175 -3.28 5.04 -11.21
C PRO A 175 -2.94 6.05 -12.32
N VAL A 176 -2.19 5.62 -13.34
CA VAL A 176 -1.75 6.49 -14.43
C VAL A 176 -2.92 6.80 -15.36
N GLY A 177 -3.67 5.80 -15.82
CA GLY A 177 -4.81 6.04 -16.70
C GLY A 177 -5.92 6.82 -15.99
N TRP A 178 -6.14 6.57 -14.69
CA TRP A 178 -7.02 7.43 -13.90
C TRP A 178 -6.52 8.87 -13.86
N ALA A 179 -5.24 9.11 -13.58
CA ALA A 179 -4.68 10.46 -13.50
C ALA A 179 -4.75 11.22 -14.83
N LEU A 180 -4.53 10.53 -15.96
CA LEU A 180 -4.70 11.08 -17.30
C LEU A 180 -6.16 11.52 -17.53
N ARG A 181 -7.14 10.65 -17.24
CA ARG A 181 -8.56 10.98 -17.37
C ARG A 181 -8.98 12.15 -16.48
N THR A 182 -8.52 12.16 -15.22
CA THR A 182 -8.83 13.23 -14.26
C THR A 182 -8.31 14.60 -14.70
N LEU A 183 -7.14 14.64 -15.36
CA LEU A 183 -6.57 15.88 -15.92
C LEU A 183 -6.91 16.09 -17.41
N GLY A 184 -7.86 15.34 -17.97
CA GLY A 184 -8.36 15.53 -19.34
C GLY A 184 -7.34 15.22 -20.44
N PHE A 185 -6.35 14.35 -20.17
CA PHE A 185 -5.41 13.88 -21.17
C PHE A 185 -5.92 12.63 -21.89
N ASP A 186 -5.55 12.51 -23.17
CA ASP A 186 -5.79 11.31 -23.96
C ASP A 186 -4.85 10.17 -23.51
N LEU A 187 -5.42 8.98 -23.29
CA LEU A 187 -4.70 7.78 -22.84
C LEU A 187 -3.73 7.26 -23.91
N GLU A 188 -4.04 7.49 -25.19
CA GLU A 188 -3.27 6.98 -26.33
C GLU A 188 -2.16 7.94 -26.79
N ALA A 189 -2.17 9.19 -26.29
CA ALA A 189 -1.22 10.23 -26.70
C ALA A 189 0.16 10.14 -26.01
N GLY A 190 0.36 9.17 -25.11
CA GLY A 190 1.60 8.99 -24.34
C GLY A 190 1.72 9.93 -23.13
N THR A 191 2.87 9.89 -22.44
CA THR A 191 3.08 10.65 -21.20
C THR A 191 3.14 12.16 -21.47
N PRO A 192 2.24 12.97 -20.88
CA PRO A 192 2.23 14.41 -21.08
C PRO A 192 3.48 15.08 -20.51
N GLU A 193 3.95 16.16 -21.14
CA GLU A 193 5.05 16.96 -20.60
C GLU A 193 4.65 17.61 -19.27
N ARG A 194 5.65 17.81 -18.38
CA ARG A 194 5.48 18.54 -17.11
C ARG A 194 4.78 19.89 -17.27
N SER A 195 5.05 20.61 -18.36
CA SER A 195 4.44 21.91 -18.67
C SER A 195 2.92 21.79 -18.92
N ALA A 196 2.50 20.75 -19.64
CA ALA A 196 1.11 20.44 -19.93
C ALA A 196 0.37 20.00 -18.67
N ILE A 197 0.97 19.12 -17.85
CA ILE A 197 0.41 18.66 -16.56
C ILE A 197 0.10 19.85 -15.66
N GLN A 198 1.05 20.78 -15.48
CA GLN A 198 0.84 21.97 -14.63
C GLN A 198 -0.19 22.95 -15.21
N ARG A 199 -0.37 23.00 -16.53
CA ARG A 199 -1.38 23.84 -17.17
C ARG A 199 -2.77 23.25 -16.94
N SER A 200 -2.96 21.96 -17.23
CA SER A 200 -4.23 21.27 -17.01
C SER A 200 -4.64 21.32 -15.53
N PHE A 201 -3.71 21.00 -14.62
CA PHE A 201 -3.96 21.09 -13.18
C PHE A 201 -4.52 22.45 -12.73
N ARG A 202 -3.91 23.55 -13.20
CA ARG A 202 -4.38 24.89 -12.85
C ARG A 202 -5.78 25.16 -13.40
N GLN A 203 -6.05 24.71 -14.62
CA GLN A 203 -7.36 24.87 -15.26
C GLN A 203 -8.43 24.09 -14.49
N SER A 204 -8.19 22.80 -14.22
CA SER A 204 -9.13 21.96 -13.48
C SER A 204 -9.37 22.45 -12.05
N LEU A 205 -8.35 22.99 -11.38
CA LEU A 205 -8.52 23.60 -10.05
C LEU A 205 -9.44 24.82 -10.07
N ILE A 206 -9.31 25.69 -11.08
CA ILE A 206 -10.16 26.87 -11.23
C ILE A 206 -11.62 26.42 -11.44
N GLU A 207 -11.85 25.42 -12.28
CA GLU A 207 -13.18 24.88 -12.58
C GLU A 207 -13.83 24.15 -11.39
N ALA A 208 -13.04 23.49 -10.55
CA ALA A 208 -13.54 22.80 -9.37
C ALA A 208 -13.86 23.73 -8.20
N HIS A 209 -13.38 24.98 -8.22
CA HIS A 209 -13.53 25.89 -7.08
C HIS A 209 -14.98 26.45 -6.99
N PRO A 210 -15.61 26.44 -5.79
CA PRO A 210 -16.93 27.02 -5.54
C PRO A 210 -17.10 28.45 -6.06
N ASP A 211 -16.13 29.32 -5.76
CA ASP A 211 -16.11 30.74 -6.17
C ASP A 211 -16.12 30.96 -7.70
N HIS A 212 -15.91 29.91 -8.50
CA HIS A 212 -15.93 29.96 -9.96
C HIS A 212 -17.06 29.12 -10.59
N GLY A 213 -18.07 28.74 -9.81
CA GLY A 213 -19.27 28.05 -10.30
C GLY A 213 -19.23 26.53 -10.17
N GLY A 214 -18.30 25.98 -9.39
CA GLY A 214 -18.30 24.56 -9.00
C GLY A 214 -19.46 24.24 -8.06
N ALA A 215 -19.97 23.00 -8.10
CA ALA A 215 -20.98 22.55 -7.14
C ALA A 215 -20.32 22.35 -5.76
N ASP A 216 -20.76 23.12 -4.77
CA ASP A 216 -20.18 23.22 -3.42
C ASP A 216 -19.95 21.85 -2.76
N ASP A 217 -20.90 20.93 -2.97
CA ASP A 217 -21.00 19.63 -2.32
C ASP A 217 -19.86 18.68 -2.72
N GLU A 218 -19.32 18.83 -3.94
CA GLU A 218 -18.32 17.94 -4.54
C GLU A 218 -16.98 18.62 -4.84
N ALA A 219 -16.87 19.93 -4.56
CA ALA A 219 -15.67 20.70 -4.88
C ALA A 219 -14.42 20.17 -4.16
N ALA A 220 -14.55 19.85 -2.86
CA ALA A 220 -13.45 19.31 -2.06
C ALA A 220 -12.93 17.98 -2.61
N GLN A 221 -13.86 17.11 -3.04
CA GLN A 221 -13.56 15.83 -3.65
C GLN A 221 -12.78 16.00 -4.95
N ARG A 222 -13.31 16.81 -5.87
CA ARG A 222 -12.67 17.09 -7.17
C ARG A 222 -11.28 17.69 -7.00
N ILE A 223 -11.10 18.64 -6.08
CA ILE A 223 -9.79 19.24 -5.79
C ILE A 223 -8.79 18.18 -5.30
N ALA A 224 -9.22 17.26 -4.44
CA ALA A 224 -8.38 16.16 -3.97
C ALA A 224 -7.96 15.24 -5.14
N ASP A 225 -8.90 14.88 -6.02
CA ASP A 225 -8.64 14.04 -7.19
C ASP A 225 -7.66 14.70 -8.17
N ILE A 226 -7.87 15.98 -8.49
CA ILE A 226 -7.00 16.77 -9.38
C ILE A 226 -5.57 16.87 -8.80
N THR A 227 -5.46 17.06 -7.48
CA THR A 227 -4.17 17.15 -6.78
C THR A 227 -3.42 15.82 -6.81
N GLU A 228 -4.12 14.70 -6.58
CA GLU A 228 -3.53 13.36 -6.62
C GLU A 228 -3.15 12.95 -8.05
N ALA A 229 -3.98 13.25 -9.05
CA ALA A 229 -3.68 13.01 -10.45
C ALA A 229 -2.38 13.72 -10.88
N ARG A 230 -2.23 15.00 -10.48
CA ARG A 230 -0.97 15.74 -10.68
C ARG A 230 0.21 15.06 -9.99
N ARG A 231 0.05 14.61 -8.74
CA ARG A 231 1.15 13.94 -8.01
C ARG A 231 1.61 12.68 -8.74
N ILE A 232 0.68 11.87 -9.22
CA ILE A 232 0.96 10.63 -9.96
C ILE A 232 1.72 10.94 -11.26
N LEU A 233 1.21 11.83 -12.11
CA LEU A 233 1.84 12.10 -13.42
C LEU A 233 3.22 12.77 -13.31
N LEU A 234 3.48 13.52 -12.23
CA LEU A 234 4.79 14.14 -11.99
C LEU A 234 5.84 13.18 -11.40
N ALA A 235 5.42 11.99 -10.98
CA ALA A 235 6.30 10.96 -10.43
C ALA A 235 6.74 9.91 -11.46
N LEU A 236 6.14 9.94 -12.67
CA LEU A 236 6.56 9.17 -13.85
C LEU A 236 7.91 9.70 -14.39
#